data_AF-A0AAW6C6W8-F1
#
_entry.id   AF-A0AAW6C6W8-F1
#
_cell.length_a   1.000
_cell.length_b   1.000
_cell.length_c   1.000
_cell.angle_alpha   90.00
_cell.angle_beta   90.00
_cell.angle_gamma   90.00
#
_symmetry.space_group_name_H-M   'P 1'
#
loop_
_entity.id
_entity.type
_entity.pdbx_description
1 polymer ?
#
loop_
_entity_poly.entity_id
_entity_poly.type
_entity_poly.pdbx_seq_one_letter_code
_entity_poly.pdbx_strand_id
1 'polypeptide(L)'
;MSKEWKAPDKVTQKMTRDGAVAENLTTGETSSISERPQEENYSAPAGAAAEKVVQHIGAEIERHAAKGAEKKALDAAQPKTHSSRLQFSEAERATPDLQKAIKKSDTAADRLDKARAAIPKQTKIKKERVFDEAKGKAKTRLAFEKTDKPPNGKLRHNPL
;
A
#
# COMPACT_ATOMS: atom_id res chain seq x y z
N MET A 1 -31.24 84.23 8.34
CA MET A 1 -30.32 83.15 7.92
C MET A 1 -30.83 81.85 8.51
N SER A 2 -31.70 81.15 7.79
CA SER A 2 -32.33 79.90 8.20
C SER A 2 -31.28 78.78 8.19
N LYS A 3 -31.10 78.08 9.31
CA LYS A 3 -30.28 76.86 9.36
C LYS A 3 -31.08 75.74 8.70
N GLU A 4 -30.65 75.30 7.53
CA GLU A 4 -31.20 74.12 6.86
C GLU A 4 -30.74 72.87 7.63
N TRP A 5 -31.67 72.09 8.18
CA TRP A 5 -31.35 70.85 8.88
C TRP A 5 -31.48 69.68 7.90
N LYS A 6 -30.36 69.04 7.57
CA LYS A 6 -30.34 67.80 6.76
C LYS A 6 -30.63 66.61 7.67
N ALA A 7 -31.58 65.75 7.26
CA ALA A 7 -31.88 64.52 7.99
C ALA A 7 -30.65 63.59 7.98
N PRO A 8 -30.30 62.94 9.10
CA PRO A 8 -29.18 62.02 9.16
C PRO A 8 -29.48 60.73 8.36
N ASP A 9 -28.47 60.25 7.63
CA ASP A 9 -28.58 59.05 6.82
C ASP A 9 -28.74 57.78 7.68
N LYS A 10 -29.51 56.83 7.16
CA LYS A 10 -29.75 55.55 7.84
C LYS A 10 -28.69 54.53 7.44
N VAL A 11 -27.62 54.46 8.25
CA VAL A 11 -26.52 53.52 8.05
C VAL A 11 -26.71 52.27 8.89
N THR A 12 -26.53 51.09 8.29
CA THR A 12 -26.50 49.80 8.98
C THR A 12 -25.12 49.17 8.86
N GLN A 13 -24.71 48.40 9.85
CA GLN A 13 -23.44 47.67 9.83
C GLN A 13 -23.71 46.18 9.72
N LYS A 14 -22.96 45.49 8.86
CA LYS A 14 -23.03 44.04 8.71
C LYS A 14 -21.64 43.43 8.61
N MET A 15 -21.55 42.15 8.98
CA MET A 15 -20.31 41.38 8.88
C MET A 15 -20.25 40.63 7.55
N THR A 16 -19.16 40.78 6.81
CA THR A 16 -18.83 39.99 5.62
C THR A 16 -17.55 39.18 5.87
N ARG A 17 -17.18 38.34 4.90
CA ARG A 17 -15.96 37.53 4.96
C ARG A 17 -14.71 38.39 5.21
N ASP A 18 -14.67 39.56 4.59
CA ASP A 18 -13.51 40.45 4.60
C ASP A 18 -13.53 41.44 5.78
N GLY A 19 -14.59 41.44 6.58
CA GLY A 19 -14.70 42.24 7.80
C GLY A 19 -16.05 42.95 7.93
N ALA A 20 -16.11 43.91 8.85
CA ALA A 20 -17.27 44.76 9.03
C ALA A 20 -17.41 45.78 7.89
N VAL A 21 -18.63 45.92 7.36
CA VAL A 21 -18.97 46.85 6.28
C VAL A 21 -20.18 47.67 6.73
N ALA A 22 -20.16 48.98 6.48
CA ALA A 22 -21.28 49.88 6.67
C ALA A 22 -22.03 50.07 5.34
N GLU A 23 -23.36 50.00 5.37
CA GLU A 23 -24.25 50.18 4.23
C GLU A 23 -25.20 51.35 4.50
N ASN A 24 -25.15 52.38 3.65
CA ASN A 24 -26.09 53.49 3.71
C ASN A 24 -27.36 53.10 2.96
N LEU A 25 -28.46 52.88 3.67
CA LEU A 25 -29.71 52.40 3.07
C LEU A 25 -30.39 53.46 2.18
N THR A 26 -30.01 54.73 2.30
CA THR A 26 -30.58 55.83 1.52
C THR A 26 -29.89 56.01 0.17
N THR A 27 -28.59 55.73 0.09
CA THR A 27 -27.79 55.86 -1.16
C THR A 27 -27.37 54.51 -1.77
N GLY A 28 -27.48 53.41 -1.01
CA GLY A 28 -27.03 52.07 -1.42
C GLY A 28 -25.52 51.87 -1.40
N GLU A 29 -24.75 52.86 -0.93
CA GLU A 29 -23.30 52.79 -0.88
C GLU A 29 -22.83 51.91 0.29
N THR A 30 -21.86 51.03 0.00
CA THR A 30 -21.24 50.15 0.99
C THR A 30 -19.77 50.49 1.16
N SER A 31 -19.32 50.72 2.39
CA SER A 31 -17.94 51.06 2.71
C SER A 31 -17.37 50.10 3.75
N SER A 32 -16.15 49.62 3.50
CA SER A 32 -15.45 48.76 4.46
C SER A 32 -15.02 49.61 5.66
N ILE A 33 -15.41 49.19 6.85
CA ILE A 33 -15.07 49.86 8.12
C ILE A 33 -14.11 49.03 8.98
N SER A 34 -13.61 47.91 8.43
CA SER A 34 -12.69 47.02 9.12
C SER A 34 -11.24 47.29 8.69
N GLU A 35 -10.32 47.35 9.66
CA GLU A 35 -8.86 47.45 9.43
C GLU A 35 -8.22 46.12 9.02
N ARG A 36 -9.03 45.09 8.75
CA ARG A 36 -8.53 43.78 8.35
C ARG A 36 -7.91 43.86 6.96
N PRO A 37 -6.67 43.36 6.76
CA PRO A 37 -6.07 43.33 5.43
C PRO A 37 -6.92 42.46 4.50
N GLN A 38 -7.01 42.85 3.22
CA GLN A 38 -7.70 42.04 2.23
C GLN A 38 -7.09 40.63 2.18
N GLU A 39 -7.95 39.60 2.24
CA GLU A 39 -7.48 38.22 2.16
C GLU A 39 -6.99 37.92 0.74
N GLU A 40 -5.75 37.43 0.64
CA GLU A 40 -5.20 36.92 -0.62
C GLU A 40 -6.01 35.70 -1.10
N ASN A 41 -6.33 35.66 -2.38
CA ASN A 41 -7.06 34.55 -2.99
C ASN A 41 -6.11 33.37 -3.26
N TYR A 42 -6.03 32.41 -2.33
CA TYR A 42 -5.20 31.21 -2.46
C TYR A 42 -5.78 30.11 -3.38
N SER A 43 -6.76 30.45 -4.22
CA SER A 43 -7.32 29.47 -5.15
C SER A 43 -6.27 29.12 -6.20
N ALA A 44 -5.85 27.85 -6.24
CA ALA A 44 -4.88 27.40 -7.23
C ALA A 44 -5.47 27.57 -8.65
N PRO A 45 -4.67 28.02 -9.64
CA PRO A 45 -5.16 28.14 -11.02
C PRO A 45 -5.65 26.78 -11.50
N ALA A 46 -6.82 26.75 -12.14
CA ALA A 46 -7.42 25.53 -12.66
C ALA A 46 -6.44 24.86 -13.65
N GLY A 47 -5.82 23.76 -13.22
CA GLY A 47 -4.80 23.02 -13.98
C GLY A 47 -3.62 22.53 -13.13
N ALA A 48 -3.21 23.28 -12.11
CA ALA A 48 -2.04 22.94 -11.29
C ALA A 48 -2.19 21.67 -10.42
N ALA A 49 -3.43 21.27 -10.12
CA ALA A 49 -3.71 20.05 -9.38
C ALA A 49 -3.53 18.79 -10.24
N ALA A 50 -3.89 18.85 -11.53
CA ALA A 50 -3.84 17.71 -12.43
C ALA A 50 -2.38 17.31 -12.75
N GLU A 51 -1.50 18.27 -12.99
CA GLU A 51 -0.08 18.01 -13.27
C GLU A 51 0.65 17.39 -12.06
N LYS A 52 0.35 17.85 -10.85
CA LYS A 52 0.94 17.30 -9.62
C LYS A 52 0.51 15.85 -9.39
N VAL A 53 -0.74 15.50 -9.66
CA VAL A 53 -1.25 14.13 -9.52
C VAL A 53 -0.54 13.18 -10.49
N VAL A 54 -0.33 13.59 -11.75
CA VAL A 54 0.38 12.77 -12.75
C VAL A 54 1.83 12.51 -12.34
N GLN A 55 2.53 13.53 -11.84
CA GLN A 55 3.91 13.40 -11.37
C GLN A 55 4.02 12.48 -10.14
N HIS A 56 3.08 12.60 -9.19
CA HIS A 56 3.04 11.71 -8.02
C HIS A 56 2.80 10.24 -8.41
N ILE A 57 1.92 9.99 -9.38
CA ILE A 57 1.65 8.63 -9.89
C ILE A 57 2.90 8.07 -10.58
N GLY A 58 3.57 8.86 -11.43
CA GLY A 58 4.80 8.43 -12.10
C GLY A 58 5.92 8.06 -11.11
N ALA A 59 6.17 8.93 -10.13
CA ALA A 59 7.20 8.69 -9.11
C ALA A 59 6.88 7.49 -8.19
N GLU A 60 5.61 7.18 -7.96
CA GLU A 60 5.20 6.02 -7.18
C GLU A 60 5.35 4.71 -7.97
N ILE A 61 5.00 4.71 -9.25
CA ILE A 61 5.21 3.56 -10.14
C ILE A 61 6.70 3.23 -10.26
N GLU A 62 7.55 4.24 -10.44
CA GLU A 62 9.01 4.06 -10.52
C GLU A 62 9.61 3.54 -9.21
N ARG A 63 9.20 4.08 -8.05
CA ARG A 63 9.62 3.54 -6.73
C ARG A 63 9.17 2.10 -6.52
N HIS A 64 7.96 1.76 -6.95
CA HIS A 64 7.45 0.39 -6.84
C HIS A 64 8.19 -0.56 -7.78
N ALA A 65 8.51 -0.13 -9.00
CA ALA A 65 9.30 -0.89 -9.96
C ALA A 65 10.73 -1.13 -9.47
N ALA A 66 11.40 -0.10 -8.95
CA ALA A 66 12.75 -0.22 -8.40
C ALA A 66 12.81 -1.19 -7.20
N LYS A 67 11.87 -1.05 -6.24
CA LYS A 67 11.75 -2.00 -5.11
C LYS A 67 11.39 -3.42 -5.57
N GLY A 68 10.60 -3.54 -6.63
CA GLY A 68 10.26 -4.82 -7.24
C GLY A 68 11.46 -5.51 -7.88
N ALA A 69 12.32 -4.76 -8.57
CA ALA A 69 13.52 -5.30 -9.22
C ALA A 69 14.54 -5.82 -8.20
N GLU A 70 14.78 -5.08 -7.12
CA GLU A 70 15.68 -5.50 -6.04
C GLU A 70 15.18 -6.78 -5.33
N LYS A 71 13.88 -6.81 -4.99
CA LYS A 71 13.27 -8.02 -4.40
C LYS A 71 13.27 -9.20 -5.34
N LYS A 72 13.07 -8.99 -6.65
CA LYS A 72 13.13 -10.06 -7.66
C LYS A 72 14.55 -10.58 -7.87
N ALA A 73 15.57 -9.74 -7.79
CA ALA A 73 16.96 -10.21 -7.87
C ALA A 73 17.32 -11.10 -6.67
N LEU A 74 16.89 -10.71 -5.46
CA LEU A 74 17.06 -11.53 -4.25
C LEU A 74 16.22 -12.83 -4.30
N ASP A 75 14.98 -12.77 -4.77
CA ASP A 75 14.06 -13.92 -4.89
C ASP A 75 14.44 -14.87 -6.04
N ALA A 76 15.14 -14.41 -7.07
CA ALA A 76 15.63 -15.24 -8.17
C ALA A 76 16.96 -15.94 -7.85
N ALA A 77 17.81 -15.30 -7.04
CA ALA A 77 19.05 -15.91 -6.53
C ALA A 77 18.79 -16.92 -5.40
N GLN A 78 17.61 -16.87 -4.76
CA GLN A 78 17.21 -17.75 -3.67
C GLN A 78 16.37 -18.92 -4.21
N PRO A 79 16.67 -20.18 -3.84
CA PRO A 79 15.83 -21.31 -4.22
C PRO A 79 14.44 -21.16 -3.57
N LYS A 80 13.39 -21.04 -4.39
CA LYS A 80 11.96 -20.90 -3.98
C LYS A 80 11.35 -22.14 -3.31
N THR A 81 12.19 -23.02 -2.80
CA THR A 81 11.78 -24.12 -1.94
C THR A 81 11.58 -23.56 -0.54
N HIS A 82 10.48 -23.91 0.14
CA HIS A 82 10.26 -23.61 1.55
C HIS A 82 11.26 -24.39 2.43
N SER A 83 12.54 -24.03 2.32
CA SER A 83 13.62 -24.62 3.06
C SER A 83 13.68 -23.89 4.39
N SER A 84 13.63 -24.64 5.50
CA SER A 84 13.94 -24.12 6.83
C SER A 84 15.44 -23.83 6.99
N ARG A 85 16.16 -23.60 5.89
CA ARG A 85 17.61 -23.45 5.85
C ARG A 85 17.98 -21.98 6.06
N LEU A 86 18.76 -21.72 7.10
CA LEU A 86 19.21 -20.37 7.44
C LEU A 86 20.14 -19.85 6.36
N GLN A 87 19.90 -18.59 5.95
CA GLN A 87 20.72 -17.89 4.97
C GLN A 87 21.80 -17.10 5.72
N PHE A 88 23.06 -17.31 5.37
CA PHE A 88 24.22 -16.61 5.93
C PHE A 88 24.97 -15.92 4.81
N SER A 89 25.35 -14.67 5.03
CA SER A 89 26.21 -13.92 4.11
C SER A 89 27.62 -14.51 4.04
N GLU A 90 28.39 -14.18 2.99
CA GLU A 90 29.77 -14.67 2.85
C GLU A 90 30.67 -14.22 4.01
N ALA A 91 30.47 -12.98 4.51
CA ALA A 91 31.17 -12.47 5.68
C ALA A 91 30.86 -13.30 6.94
N GLU A 92 29.59 -13.64 7.18
CA GLU A 92 29.20 -14.47 8.34
C GLU A 92 29.72 -15.90 8.20
N ARG A 93 29.76 -16.46 6.99
CA ARG A 93 30.33 -17.78 6.73
C ARG A 93 31.85 -17.83 6.96
N ALA A 94 32.55 -16.72 6.75
CA ALA A 94 33.98 -16.61 6.99
C ALA A 94 34.32 -16.49 8.49
N THR A 95 33.38 -16.05 9.34
CA THR A 95 33.63 -15.94 10.79
C THR A 95 33.77 -17.33 11.43
N PRO A 96 34.93 -17.67 12.02
CA PRO A 96 35.18 -19.00 12.58
C PRO A 96 34.20 -19.35 13.71
N ASP A 97 33.76 -18.34 14.47
CA ASP A 97 32.83 -18.50 15.59
C ASP A 97 31.44 -18.99 15.14
N LEU A 98 30.98 -18.55 13.96
CA LEU A 98 29.68 -18.96 13.43
C LEU A 98 29.75 -20.27 12.63
N GLN A 99 30.93 -20.67 12.12
CA GLN A 99 31.06 -21.88 11.28
C GLN A 99 30.47 -23.13 11.92
N LYS A 100 30.67 -23.31 13.24
CA LYS A 100 30.12 -24.47 13.96
C LYS A 100 28.58 -24.45 14.01
N ALA A 101 27.99 -23.27 14.21
CA ALA A 101 26.54 -23.11 14.23
C ALA A 101 25.93 -23.28 12.83
N ILE A 102 26.57 -22.71 11.81
CA ILE A 102 26.17 -22.83 10.40
C ILE A 102 26.16 -24.31 9.98
N LYS A 103 27.25 -25.05 10.23
CA LYS A 103 27.33 -26.49 9.91
C LYS A 103 26.23 -27.30 10.59
N LYS A 104 25.89 -26.98 11.86
CA LYS A 104 24.80 -27.65 12.59
C LYS A 104 23.44 -27.36 11.96
N SER A 105 23.21 -26.11 11.56
CA SER A 105 21.97 -25.70 10.88
C SER A 105 21.82 -26.42 9.54
N ASP A 106 22.86 -26.41 8.72
CA ASP A 106 22.90 -27.08 7.42
C ASP A 106 22.63 -28.58 7.56
N THR A 107 23.30 -29.24 8.49
CA THR A 107 23.10 -30.67 8.76
C THR A 107 21.67 -30.98 9.25
N ALA A 108 21.05 -30.06 10.01
CA ALA A 108 19.67 -30.22 10.44
C ALA A 108 18.68 -30.05 9.28
N ALA A 109 18.92 -29.06 8.40
CA ALA A 109 18.12 -28.85 7.20
C ALA A 109 18.20 -30.06 6.26
N ASP A 110 19.40 -30.60 6.02
CA ASP A 110 19.60 -31.78 5.15
C ASP A 110 18.84 -33.00 5.69
N ARG A 111 18.83 -33.21 7.01
CA ARG A 111 18.04 -34.27 7.65
C ARG A 111 16.54 -34.08 7.44
N LEU A 112 16.06 -32.84 7.55
CA LEU A 112 14.65 -32.51 7.33
C LEU A 112 14.25 -32.72 5.87
N ASP A 113 15.07 -32.29 4.92
CA ASP A 113 14.81 -32.46 3.49
C ASP A 113 14.81 -33.93 3.11
N LYS A 114 15.77 -34.71 3.64
CA LYS A 114 15.79 -36.17 3.49
C LYS A 114 14.53 -36.82 4.07
N ALA A 115 14.09 -36.40 5.26
CA ALA A 115 12.89 -36.93 5.87
C ALA A 115 11.62 -36.59 5.06
N ARG A 116 11.50 -35.35 4.56
CA ARG A 116 10.40 -34.94 3.68
C ARG A 116 10.37 -35.71 2.36
N ALA A 117 11.55 -35.97 1.78
CA ALA A 117 11.68 -36.76 0.56
C ALA A 117 11.27 -38.24 0.78
N ALA A 118 11.52 -38.78 1.97
CA ALA A 118 11.15 -40.15 2.31
C ALA A 118 9.64 -40.34 2.60
N ILE A 119 8.86 -39.27 2.73
CA ILE A 119 7.40 -39.37 2.95
C ILE A 119 6.75 -40.03 1.72
N PRO A 120 6.04 -41.16 1.90
CA PRO A 120 5.33 -41.81 0.80
C PRO A 120 4.32 -40.86 0.16
N LYS A 121 4.30 -40.78 -1.17
CA LYS A 121 3.34 -39.97 -1.92
C LYS A 121 2.13 -40.81 -2.34
N GLN A 122 0.97 -40.18 -2.44
CA GLN A 122 -0.25 -40.74 -3.01
C GLN A 122 -0.81 -39.83 -4.10
N THR A 123 -1.40 -40.42 -5.13
CA THR A 123 -2.09 -39.68 -6.19
C THR A 123 -3.50 -39.33 -5.73
N LYS A 124 -3.79 -38.04 -5.59
CA LYS A 124 -5.14 -37.53 -5.29
C LYS A 124 -5.75 -36.88 -6.52
N ILE A 125 -7.04 -37.14 -6.72
CA ILE A 125 -7.83 -36.48 -7.74
C ILE A 125 -8.22 -35.10 -7.20
N LYS A 126 -7.84 -34.04 -7.92
CA LYS A 126 -8.31 -32.66 -7.70
C LYS A 126 -9.27 -32.26 -8.81
N LYS A 127 -10.26 -31.44 -8.45
CA LYS A 127 -11.24 -30.88 -9.38
C LYS A 127 -10.79 -29.46 -9.74
N GLU A 128 -10.54 -29.24 -11.01
CA GLU A 128 -10.24 -27.92 -11.55
C GLU A 128 -11.41 -27.46 -12.42
N ARG A 129 -11.88 -26.23 -12.20
CA ARG A 129 -12.96 -25.65 -13.02
C ARG A 129 -12.33 -24.81 -14.12
N VAL A 130 -12.47 -25.27 -15.35
CA VAL A 130 -11.90 -24.64 -16.55
C VAL A 130 -13.04 -24.07 -17.39
N PHE A 131 -12.93 -22.80 -17.78
CA PHE A 131 -13.89 -22.16 -18.67
C PHE A 131 -13.51 -22.45 -20.14
N ASP A 132 -14.46 -22.96 -20.91
CA ASP A 132 -14.29 -23.18 -22.35
C ASP A 132 -14.89 -21.97 -23.08
N GLU A 133 -14.01 -21.02 -23.43
CA GLU A 133 -14.38 -19.72 -24.01
C GLU A 133 -15.16 -19.86 -25.33
N ALA A 134 -14.80 -20.85 -26.17
CA ALA A 134 -15.47 -21.09 -27.45
C ALA A 134 -16.92 -21.56 -27.27
N LYS A 135 -17.24 -22.21 -26.15
CA LYS A 135 -18.59 -22.74 -25.85
C LYS A 135 -19.32 -21.94 -24.76
N GLY A 136 -18.69 -20.91 -24.18
CA GLY A 136 -19.25 -20.10 -23.10
C GLY A 136 -19.62 -20.88 -21.83
N LYS A 137 -19.04 -22.06 -21.60
CA LYS A 137 -19.44 -22.97 -20.52
C LYS A 137 -18.24 -23.43 -19.69
N ALA A 138 -18.38 -23.35 -18.37
CA ALA A 138 -17.40 -23.90 -17.43
C ALA A 138 -17.55 -25.41 -17.27
N LYS A 139 -16.45 -26.13 -17.44
CA LYS A 139 -16.33 -27.59 -17.28
C LYS A 139 -15.44 -27.92 -16.09
N THR A 140 -15.72 -29.02 -15.42
CA THR A 140 -14.85 -29.54 -14.36
C THR A 140 -13.94 -30.60 -14.97
N ARG A 141 -12.63 -30.41 -14.89
CA ARG A 141 -11.63 -31.42 -15.25
C ARG A 141 -11.05 -32.02 -13.98
N LEU A 142 -10.78 -33.32 -14.03
CA LEU A 142 -10.10 -34.04 -12.95
C LEU A 142 -8.60 -34.05 -13.27
N ALA A 143 -7.78 -33.60 -12.32
CA ALA A 143 -6.32 -33.66 -12.39
C ALA A 143 -5.79 -34.61 -11.30
N PHE A 144 -4.77 -35.40 -11.62
CA PHE A 144 -4.08 -36.24 -10.63
C PHE A 144 -2.86 -35.49 -10.10
N GLU A 145 -2.86 -35.19 -8.80
CA GLU A 145 -1.71 -34.58 -8.12
C GLU A 145 -1.06 -35.56 -7.16
N LYS A 146 0.28 -35.62 -7.17
CA LYS A 146 1.05 -36.38 -6.19
C LYS A 146 1.14 -35.56 -4.90
N THR A 147 0.47 -36.02 -3.86
CA THR A 147 0.43 -35.39 -2.53
C THR A 147 1.06 -36.31 -1.49
N ASP A 148 1.52 -35.75 -0.37
CA ASP A 148 1.99 -36.58 0.74
C ASP A 148 0.88 -37.50 1.25
N LYS A 149 1.22 -38.77 1.46
CA LYS A 149 0.33 -39.71 2.13
C LYS A 149 0.31 -39.35 3.61
N PRO A 150 -0.88 -39.14 4.21
CA PRO A 150 -0.94 -38.86 5.63
C PRO A 150 -0.37 -40.05 6.41
N PRO A 151 0.29 -39.79 7.54
CA PRO A 151 0.80 -40.84 8.41
C PRO A 151 -0.35 -41.75 8.84
N ASN A 152 -0.11 -43.05 8.88
CA ASN A 152 -1.09 -44.01 9.35
C ASN A 152 -1.04 -44.06 10.89
N GLY A 153 -1.94 -43.33 11.55
CA GLY A 153 -2.02 -43.27 13.02
C GLY A 153 -1.68 -41.91 13.64
N LYS A 154 -1.69 -41.83 14.98
CA LYS A 154 -1.37 -40.60 15.72
C LYS A 154 0.12 -40.27 15.57
N LEU A 155 0.42 -39.09 15.02
CA LEU A 155 1.76 -38.53 15.06
C LEU A 155 2.19 -38.43 16.54
N ARG A 156 3.34 -39.02 16.88
CA ARG A 156 3.90 -38.84 18.23
C ARG A 156 4.36 -37.39 18.33
N HIS A 157 3.77 -36.63 19.24
CA HIS A 157 4.27 -35.30 19.55
C HIS A 157 5.64 -35.40 20.19
N ASN A 158 6.52 -34.46 19.83
CA ASN A 158 7.79 -34.28 20.50
C ASN A 158 7.50 -33.78 21.93
N PRO A 159 7.94 -34.47 22.98
CA PRO A 159 7.70 -34.05 24.36
C PRO A 159 8.65 -32.95 24.86
N LEU A 160 9.50 -32.43 23.98
CA LEU A 160 10.39 -31.29 24.19
C LEU A 160 9.81 -30.03 23.55
#